data_AF-A0ABC8SC47-F1
#
_entry.id   AF-A0ABC8SC47-F1
#
_cell.length_a   1.000
_cell.length_b   1.000
_cell.length_c   1.000
_cell.angle_alpha   90.00
_cell.angle_beta   90.00
_cell.angle_gamma   90.00
#
_symmetry.space_group_name_H-M   'P 1'
#
loop_
_entity.id
_entity.type
_entity.pdbx_description
1 polymer ?
#
loop_
_entity_poly.entity_id
_entity_poly.type
_entity_poly.pdbx_seq_one_letter_code
_entity_poly.pdbx_strand_id
1 'polypeptide(L)'
;MGEAMKDHHLESVRSVVFKESETLEGSCSKIEGYDFNKGVNYSELLKSMVSTGFQASNLGDAIEVVNQMIGGYQMSLWRRIAAKGKETHHTEDP
;
A
#
# COMPACT_ATOMS: atom_id res chain seq x y z
N MET A 1 23.30 -15.05 48.16
CA MET A 1 22.87 -13.69 47.76
C MET A 1 23.04 -13.41 46.26
N GLY A 2 24.06 -13.96 45.57
CA GLY A 2 24.27 -13.73 44.13
C GLY A 2 23.35 -14.52 43.16
N GLU A 3 22.74 -15.63 43.57
CA GLU A 3 21.81 -16.38 42.71
C GLU A 3 20.42 -15.74 42.64
N ALA A 4 19.85 -15.32 43.77
CA ALA A 4 18.56 -14.64 43.81
C ALA A 4 18.51 -13.32 43.00
N MET A 5 19.63 -12.57 42.91
CA MET A 5 19.72 -11.39 42.03
C MET A 5 19.71 -11.78 40.55
N LYS A 6 20.36 -12.89 40.17
CA LYS A 6 20.33 -13.37 38.77
C LYS A 6 18.93 -13.83 38.36
N ASP A 7 18.20 -14.49 39.26
CA ASP A 7 16.85 -14.96 39.00
C ASP A 7 15.88 -13.79 38.73
N HIS A 8 15.96 -12.73 39.55
CA HIS A 8 15.16 -11.53 39.36
C HIS A 8 15.47 -10.79 38.04
N HIS A 9 16.75 -10.77 37.62
CA HIS A 9 17.13 -10.21 36.31
C HIS A 9 16.58 -11.05 35.15
N LEU A 10 16.60 -12.38 35.27
CA LEU A 10 16.03 -13.27 34.26
C LEU A 10 14.51 -13.15 34.16
N GLU A 11 13.81 -13.02 35.28
CA GLU A 11 12.36 -12.76 35.30
C GLU A 11 12.01 -11.42 34.65
N SER A 12 12.81 -10.37 34.92
CA SER A 12 12.62 -9.06 34.29
C SER A 12 12.90 -9.08 32.78
N VAL A 13 13.93 -9.78 32.31
CA VAL A 13 14.19 -9.93 30.87
C VAL A 13 13.06 -10.74 30.21
N ARG A 14 12.57 -11.78 30.87
CA ARG A 14 11.44 -12.59 30.36
C ARG A 14 10.18 -11.76 30.20
N SER A 15 9.82 -10.93 31.17
CA SER A 15 8.61 -10.11 31.06
C SER A 15 8.69 -9.05 29.95
N VAL A 16 9.90 -8.57 29.62
CA VAL A 16 10.13 -7.65 28.50
C VAL A 16 10.07 -8.37 27.14
N VAL A 17 10.73 -9.53 27.02
CA VAL A 17 10.82 -10.27 25.75
C VAL A 17 9.50 -10.97 25.40
N PHE A 18 8.77 -11.48 26.40
CA PHE A 18 7.51 -12.19 26.22
C PHE A 18 6.28 -11.32 26.51
N LYS A 19 6.39 -10.02 26.25
CA LYS A 19 5.23 -9.13 26.32
C LYS A 19 4.19 -9.57 25.29
N GLU A 20 2.95 -9.74 25.72
CA GLU A 20 1.84 -10.11 24.84
C GLU A 20 1.62 -9.02 23.76
N SER A 21 1.34 -9.48 22.54
CA SER A 21 1.00 -8.63 21.41
C SER A 21 -0.51 -8.59 21.18
N GLU A 22 -1.00 -7.47 20.66
CA GLU A 22 -2.36 -7.35 20.16
C GLU A 22 -2.49 -7.98 18.76
N THR A 23 -3.69 -8.41 18.38
CA THR A 23 -3.95 -8.90 17.02
C THR A 23 -4.08 -7.73 16.04
N LEU A 24 -3.53 -7.91 14.84
CA LEU A 24 -3.65 -6.99 13.70
C LEU A 24 -4.39 -7.64 12.51
N GLU A 25 -5.13 -8.72 12.76
CA GLU A 25 -5.89 -9.41 11.72
C GLU A 25 -6.91 -8.48 11.06
N GLY A 26 -6.81 -8.34 9.74
CA GLY A 26 -7.67 -7.47 8.94
C GLY A 26 -7.32 -5.98 8.98
N SER A 27 -6.37 -5.54 9.81
CA SER A 27 -5.96 -4.13 9.88
C SER A 27 -4.70 -3.81 9.08
N CYS A 28 -3.82 -4.79 8.87
CA CYS A 28 -2.59 -4.63 8.10
C CYS A 28 -2.47 -5.67 6.99
N SER A 29 -1.94 -5.23 5.84
CA SER A 29 -1.53 -6.13 4.78
C SER A 29 -0.32 -6.95 5.23
N LYS A 30 -0.36 -8.25 4.97
CA LYS A 30 0.76 -9.15 5.27
C LYS A 30 1.95 -8.80 4.38
N ILE A 31 3.15 -8.82 4.96
CA ILE A 31 4.39 -8.68 4.19
C ILE A 31 4.64 -9.97 3.42
N GLU A 32 4.64 -9.87 2.09
CA GLU A 32 4.84 -10.97 1.16
C GLU A 32 5.42 -10.44 -0.15
N GLY A 33 6.50 -11.08 -0.63
CA GLY A 33 7.13 -10.77 -1.91
C GLY A 33 6.61 -11.64 -3.05
N TYR A 34 7.06 -11.37 -4.28
CA TYR A 34 6.71 -12.17 -5.44
C TYR A 34 7.22 -13.61 -5.32
N ASP A 35 6.32 -14.57 -5.58
CA ASP A 35 6.65 -15.99 -5.65
C ASP A 35 7.18 -16.37 -7.04
N PHE A 36 8.51 -16.50 -7.16
CA PHE A 36 9.18 -16.91 -8.39
C PHE A 36 8.88 -18.35 -8.83
N ASN A 37 8.26 -19.19 -7.99
CA ASN A 37 7.76 -20.49 -8.43
C ASN A 37 6.61 -20.34 -9.46
N LYS A 38 5.99 -19.17 -9.56
CA LYS A 38 5.01 -18.81 -10.61
C LYS A 38 5.66 -18.39 -11.93
N GLY A 39 6.98 -18.54 -12.06
CA GLY A 39 7.77 -18.08 -13.20
C GLY A 39 8.19 -16.62 -13.07
N VAL A 40 8.48 -15.98 -14.20
CA VAL A 40 8.87 -14.55 -14.25
C VAL A 40 7.73 -13.74 -14.87
N ASN A 41 6.84 -13.22 -14.02
CA ASN A 41 5.80 -12.28 -14.41
C ASN A 41 6.11 -10.88 -13.86
N TYR A 42 6.59 -9.99 -14.72
CA TYR A 42 6.95 -8.63 -14.33
C TYR A 42 5.78 -7.80 -13.80
N SER A 43 4.55 -8.02 -14.30
CA SER A 43 3.38 -7.30 -13.81
C SER A 43 3.11 -7.67 -12.35
N GLU A 44 3.09 -8.96 -12.04
CA GLU A 44 2.86 -9.45 -10.68
C GLU A 44 4.04 -9.15 -9.74
N LEU A 45 5.27 -9.20 -10.25
CA LEU A 45 6.47 -8.79 -9.52
C LEU A 45 6.42 -7.31 -9.11
N LEU A 46 6.04 -6.42 -10.03
CA LEU A 46 5.91 -4.99 -9.72
C LEU A 46 4.72 -4.72 -8.79
N LYS A 47 3.60 -5.45 -8.95
CA LYS A 47 2.46 -5.36 -8.05
C LYS A 47 2.81 -5.79 -6.61
N SER A 48 3.60 -6.85 -6.43
CA SER A 48 3.97 -7.32 -5.09
C SER A 48 4.84 -6.33 -4.31
N MET A 49 5.38 -5.30 -4.97
CA MET A 49 6.24 -4.31 -4.30
C MET A 49 5.51 -3.62 -3.14
N VAL A 50 4.20 -3.38 -3.26
CA VAL A 50 3.37 -2.78 -2.19
C VAL A 50 3.43 -3.57 -0.88
N SER A 51 3.50 -4.91 -0.95
CA SER A 51 3.56 -5.82 0.20
C SER A 51 4.97 -6.31 0.51
N THR A 52 6.00 -5.90 -0.22
CA THR A 52 7.37 -6.39 -0.04
C THR A 52 8.10 -5.72 1.13
N GLY A 53 7.74 -4.47 1.46
CA GLY A 53 8.32 -3.71 2.57
C GLY A 53 9.45 -2.75 2.15
N PHE A 54 9.89 -1.93 3.11
CA PHE A 54 10.93 -0.91 2.91
C PHE A 54 10.67 0.00 1.69
N GLN A 55 11.66 0.20 0.83
CA GLN A 55 11.52 1.03 -0.37
C GLN A 55 10.67 0.39 -1.47
N ALA A 56 10.50 -0.94 -1.44
CA ALA A 56 9.62 -1.60 -2.41
C ALA A 56 8.16 -1.15 -2.19
N SER A 57 7.70 -1.07 -0.94
CA SER A 57 6.36 -0.56 -0.63
C SER A 57 6.18 0.88 -1.09
N ASN A 58 7.15 1.76 -0.81
CA ASN A 58 7.12 3.15 -1.28
C ASN A 58 7.07 3.25 -2.82
N LEU A 59 7.75 2.35 -3.53
CA LEU A 59 7.68 2.28 -4.99
C LEU A 59 6.28 1.84 -5.47
N GLY A 60 5.69 0.83 -4.81
CA GLY A 60 4.31 0.40 -5.06
C GLY A 60 3.31 1.55 -4.90
N ASP A 61 3.41 2.29 -3.78
CA ASP A 61 2.57 3.46 -3.49
C ASP A 61 2.77 4.57 -4.52
N ALA A 62 4.01 4.84 -4.93
CA ALA A 62 4.33 5.85 -5.94
C ALA A 62 3.69 5.52 -7.29
N ILE A 63 3.68 4.24 -7.69
CA ILE A 63 3.01 3.79 -8.91
C ILE A 63 1.50 4.07 -8.83
N GLU A 64 0.87 3.78 -7.68
CA GLU A 64 -0.56 4.07 -7.49
C GLU A 64 -0.85 5.57 -7.57
N VAL A 65 -0.05 6.41 -6.90
CA VAL A 65 -0.18 7.86 -6.94
C VAL A 65 -0.09 8.41 -8.38
N VAL A 66 0.88 7.95 -9.17
CA VAL A 66 0.99 8.37 -10.58
C VAL A 66 -0.22 7.92 -11.40
N ASN A 67 -0.73 6.71 -11.18
CA ASN A 67 -1.93 6.24 -11.86
C ASN A 67 -3.16 7.09 -11.51
N GLN A 68 -3.30 7.51 -10.24
CA GLN A 68 -4.36 8.43 -9.82
C GLN A 68 -4.22 9.80 -10.50
N MET A 69 -3.00 10.34 -10.62
CA MET A 69 -2.74 11.58 -11.35
C MET A 69 -3.21 11.47 -12.81
N ILE A 70 -2.78 10.41 -13.52
CA ILE A 70 -3.16 10.18 -14.94
C ILE A 70 -4.67 10.04 -15.09
N GLY A 71 -5.32 9.25 -14.23
CA GLY A 71 -6.77 9.09 -14.24
C GLY A 71 -7.51 10.41 -14.01
N GLY A 72 -7.03 11.23 -13.07
CA GLY A 72 -7.56 12.58 -12.82
C GLY A 72 -7.45 13.51 -14.03
N TYR A 73 -6.31 13.48 -14.74
CA TYR A 73 -6.13 14.25 -15.98
C TYR A 73 -7.09 13.79 -17.08
N GLN A 74 -7.25 12.48 -17.28
CA GLN A 74 -8.17 11.92 -18.27
C GLN A 74 -9.61 12.33 -17.97
N MET A 75 -10.06 12.21 -16.72
CA MET A 75 -11.40 12.64 -16.31
C MET A 75 -11.63 14.14 -16.51
N SER A 76 -10.62 14.97 -16.22
CA SER A 76 -10.71 16.42 -16.43
C SER A 76 -10.84 16.78 -17.91
N LEU A 77 -10.08 16.10 -18.78
CA LEU A 77 -10.18 16.28 -20.23
C LEU A 77 -11.55 15.86 -20.75
N TRP A 78 -12.06 14.69 -20.33
CA TRP A 78 -13.38 14.20 -20.73
C TRP A 78 -14.50 15.16 -20.33
N ARG A 79 -14.46 15.73 -19.13
CA ARG A 79 -15.43 16.75 -18.69
C ARG A 79 -15.43 17.98 -19.59
N ARG A 80 -14.25 18.43 -20.04
CA ARG A 80 -14.11 19.59 -20.94
C ARG A 80 -14.67 19.31 -22.33
N ILE A 81 -14.44 18.11 -22.87
CA ILE A 81 -15.01 17.69 -24.16
C ILE A 81 -16.53 17.60 -24.07
N ALA A 82 -17.05 16.97 -23.00
CA ALA A 82 -18.49 16.87 -22.77
C ALA A 82 -19.18 18.23 -22.58
N ALA A 83 -18.51 19.20 -21.96
CA ALA A 83 -19.03 20.56 -21.81
C ALA A 83 -19.13 21.28 -23.17
N LYS A 84 -18.10 21.19 -24.02
CA LYS A 84 -18.13 21.78 -25.37
C LYS A 84 -19.23 21.21 -26.26
N GLY A 85 -19.55 19.92 -26.14
CA GLY A 85 -20.63 19.30 -26.91
C GLY A 85 -22.05 19.74 -26.51
N LYS A 86 -22.23 20.35 -25.33
CA LYS A 86 -23.53 20.89 -24.89
C LYS A 86 -23.77 22.33 -25.35
N GLU A 87 -22.71 23.12 -25.54
CA GLU A 87 -22.80 24.52 -25.99
C GLU A 87 -23.19 24.65 -27.47
N THR A 88 -22.93 23.63 -28.30
CA THR A 88 -23.22 23.65 -29.74
C THR A 88 -24.68 23.36 -30.10
N HIS A 89 -25.54 23.02 -29.13
CA HIS A 89 -26.95 22.69 -29.36
C HIS A 89 -27.95 23.79 -28.91
N HIS A 90 -27.46 25.01 -28.60
CA HIS A 90 -28.31 26.14 -28.17
C HIS A 90 -28.23 27.37 -29.07
N THR A 91 -27.62 27.28 -30.26
CA THR A 91 -27.55 28.39 -31.23
C THR A 91 -28.29 28.15 -32.53
N GLU A 92 -29.07 27.07 -32.62
CA GLU A 92 -29.89 26.76 -33.79
C GLU A 92 -31.32 26.43 -33.34
N ASP A 93 -32.10 27.48 -33.04
CA ASP A 93 -33.55 27.47 -33.30
C ASP A 93 -33.95 28.90 -33.75
N PRO A 94 -34.79 29.04 -34.80
CA PRO A 94 -35.14 30.31 -35.44
C PRO A 94 -36.12 31.19 -34.64
#